data_AF-A0A965G8G0-F1
#
_entry.id   AF-A0A965G8G0-F1
#
_cell.length_a   1.000
_cell.length_b   1.000
_cell.length_c   1.000
_cell.angle_alpha   90.00
_cell.angle_beta   90.00
_cell.angle_gamma   90.00
#
_symmetry.space_group_name_H-M   'P 1'
#
loop_
_entity.id
_entity.type
_entity.pdbx_description
1 polymer ?
#
loop_
_entity_poly.entity_id
_entity_poly.type
_entity_poly.pdbx_seq_one_letter_code
_entity_poly.pdbx_strand_id
1 'polypeptide(L)'
;MIDLPPAAEAVYINGAPEGERNNSLFKIVLQMRDQGMSQFDAETEAEIWGHKVGITQKEAVSLVKSVYSKPAREPWRPKERYQYKNGGILKQELPVPPMPISVESTPVDKFLTTCFDVGDQINICRSIKDGDRERPDGTGETRSREEWLEMFKGDGLKQWQGAAVGVYVSINANNGSGRSKEHITKFRHCLIEFDESTLQEQWAIIKRSGLPTSAIIKSGSRSLHAFVEVRAANAKEFAERVAFIYKHLEHTKLDPANKDAGRLSRLPGAMRTATGLQQELVECGAPTLTYMEWQERTMYGDIPEPYSWEQLVNFKEDADPTQLLGRRWLCRGGSALWVGSSGLGKSVMCLQAAICWACGRDFFGISPHGKSLKSLIIQAENDEGDVAEAVQGILKAMDFTEDELEKIKKNILIVRDCTSTGERFVDRMRRLVEKHKPDLGWVDPLLAFIGGDL
;
A
#
# COMPACT_ATOMS: atom_id res chain seq x y z
N MET A 1 -8.72 27.96 -4.52
CA MET A 1 -9.13 26.59 -4.19
C MET A 1 -8.28 26.14 -3.03
N ILE A 2 -8.89 25.65 -1.96
CA ILE A 2 -8.16 25.10 -0.81
C ILE A 2 -7.64 23.72 -1.16
N ASP A 3 -6.40 23.44 -0.76
CA ASP A 3 -5.76 22.16 -0.99
C ASP A 3 -6.36 21.12 -0.03
N LEU A 4 -7.27 20.30 -0.56
CA LEU A 4 -7.96 19.26 0.19
C LEU A 4 -7.16 17.95 0.13
N PRO A 5 -7.18 17.12 1.19
CA PRO A 5 -6.65 15.77 1.09
C PRO A 5 -7.29 15.00 -0.07
N PRO A 6 -6.56 14.12 -0.78
CA PRO A 6 -7.07 13.43 -1.98
C PRO A 6 -8.43 12.73 -1.80
N ALA A 7 -8.69 12.18 -0.61
CA ALA A 7 -9.97 11.55 -0.30
C ALA A 7 -11.13 12.56 -0.18
N ALA A 8 -10.89 13.74 0.40
CA ALA A 8 -11.89 14.80 0.50
C ALA A 8 -12.09 15.50 -0.85
N GLU A 9 -11.01 15.70 -1.61
CA GLU A 9 -11.05 16.23 -2.98
C GLU A 9 -11.83 15.31 -3.92
N ALA A 10 -11.59 14.00 -3.86
CA ALA A 10 -12.33 13.02 -4.66
C ALA A 10 -13.84 13.04 -4.36
N VAL A 11 -14.24 13.18 -3.10
CA VAL A 11 -15.65 13.30 -2.70
C VAL A 11 -16.23 14.67 -3.10
N TYR A 12 -15.43 15.74 -3.01
CA TYR A 12 -15.82 17.07 -3.46
C TYR A 12 -16.11 17.08 -4.98
N ILE A 13 -15.26 16.44 -5.78
CA ILE A 13 -15.39 16.35 -7.24
C ILE A 13 -16.51 15.38 -7.65
N ASN A 14 -16.56 14.18 -7.07
CA ASN A 14 -17.45 13.12 -7.55
C ASN A 14 -18.82 13.08 -6.87
N GLY A 15 -19.00 13.84 -5.78
CA GLY A 15 -20.19 13.75 -4.93
C GLY A 15 -20.16 12.53 -4.01
N ALA A 16 -21.27 12.28 -3.30
CA ALA A 16 -21.39 11.20 -2.34
C ALA A 16 -22.70 10.39 -2.55
N PRO A 17 -22.68 9.05 -2.33
CA PRO A 17 -23.86 8.22 -2.43
C PRO A 17 -24.94 8.59 -1.39
N GLU A 18 -26.19 8.28 -1.72
CA GLU A 18 -27.34 8.52 -0.84
C GLU A 18 -27.15 7.77 0.50
N GLY A 19 -27.30 8.47 1.62
CA GLY A 19 -26.97 7.98 2.97
C GLY A 19 -25.61 8.45 3.52
N GLU A 20 -24.64 8.83 2.69
CA GLU A 20 -23.32 9.30 3.15
C GLU A 20 -23.07 10.81 2.95
N ARG A 21 -24.02 11.51 2.34
CA ARG A 21 -23.87 12.91 1.90
C ARG A 21 -23.54 13.88 3.04
N ASN A 22 -24.26 13.79 4.17
CA ASN A 22 -24.03 14.66 5.32
C ASN A 22 -22.67 14.40 6.00
N ASN A 23 -22.27 13.12 6.11
CA ASN A 23 -20.96 12.76 6.66
C ASN A 23 -19.81 13.22 5.74
N SER A 24 -20.03 13.15 4.43
CA SER A 24 -19.10 13.61 3.40
C SER A 24 -18.94 15.13 3.43
N LEU A 25 -20.04 15.87 3.49
CA LEU A 25 -20.02 17.32 3.65
C LEU A 25 -19.31 17.73 4.94
N PHE A 26 -19.58 17.03 6.04
CA PHE A 26 -18.91 17.25 7.32
C PHE A 26 -17.38 17.14 7.21
N LYS A 27 -16.88 16.11 6.53
CA LYS A 27 -15.44 15.89 6.33
C LYS A 27 -14.82 16.98 5.44
N ILE A 28 -15.50 17.41 4.38
CA ILE A 28 -15.04 18.49 3.49
C ILE A 28 -14.91 19.80 4.27
N VAL A 29 -15.96 20.19 4.99
CA VAL A 29 -16.00 21.44 5.75
C VAL A 29 -14.98 21.44 6.90
N LEU A 30 -14.73 20.27 7.51
CA LEU A 30 -13.64 20.11 8.49
C LEU A 30 -12.28 20.47 7.88
N GLN A 31 -11.99 20.02 6.66
CA GLN A 31 -10.72 20.33 5.99
C GLN A 31 -10.63 21.80 5.60
N MET A 32 -11.74 22.41 5.14
CA MET A 32 -11.80 23.84 4.86
C MET A 32 -11.43 24.67 6.08
N ARG A 33 -12.04 24.37 7.23
CA ARG A 33 -11.74 25.03 8.51
C ARG A 33 -10.28 24.83 8.93
N ASP A 34 -9.80 23.60 8.87
CA ASP A 34 -8.43 23.26 9.29
C ASP A 34 -7.36 23.93 8.41
N GLN A 35 -7.69 24.22 7.15
CA GLN A 35 -6.86 24.98 6.20
C GLN A 35 -7.01 26.51 6.32
N GLY A 36 -7.80 26.98 7.29
CA GLY A 36 -7.98 28.42 7.53
C GLY A 36 -8.98 29.11 6.61
N MET A 37 -9.87 28.38 5.93
CA MET A 37 -10.98 28.99 5.19
C MET A 37 -11.89 29.77 6.13
N SER A 38 -12.35 30.95 5.73
CA SER A 38 -13.35 31.68 6.51
C SER A 38 -14.67 30.89 6.57
N GLN A 39 -15.45 31.10 7.63
CA GLN A 39 -16.76 30.44 7.76
C GLN A 39 -17.68 30.81 6.59
N PHE A 40 -17.66 32.07 6.15
CA PHE A 40 -18.47 32.56 5.04
C PHE A 40 -18.14 31.88 3.71
N ASP A 41 -16.85 31.71 3.42
CA ASP A 41 -16.41 31.02 2.21
C ASP A 41 -16.76 29.52 2.27
N ALA A 42 -16.61 28.90 3.45
CA ALA A 42 -17.00 27.51 3.65
C ALA A 42 -18.51 27.28 3.55
N GLU A 43 -19.35 28.24 3.98
CA GLU A 43 -20.81 28.21 3.78
C GLU A 43 -21.14 28.21 2.28
N THR A 44 -20.50 29.09 1.51
CA THR A 44 -20.69 29.18 0.05
C THR A 44 -20.31 27.86 -0.64
N GLU A 45 -19.15 27.31 -0.31
CA GLU A 45 -18.65 26.05 -0.87
C GLU A 45 -19.52 24.84 -0.47
N ALA A 46 -19.98 24.80 0.78
CA ALA A 46 -20.86 23.75 1.29
C ALA A 46 -22.23 23.77 0.62
N GLU A 47 -22.77 24.95 0.30
CA GLU A 47 -24.03 25.10 -0.44
C GLU A 47 -23.89 24.63 -1.89
N ILE A 48 -22.80 24.99 -2.58
CA ILE A 48 -22.53 24.56 -3.96
C ILE A 48 -22.43 23.03 -4.03
N TRP A 49 -21.61 22.43 -3.16
CA TRP A 49 -21.47 20.98 -3.13
C TRP A 49 -22.75 20.29 -2.65
N GLY A 50 -23.40 20.84 -1.62
CA GLY A 50 -24.64 20.32 -1.05
C GLY A 50 -25.77 20.26 -2.08
N HIS A 51 -25.98 21.33 -2.85
CA HIS A 51 -26.97 21.37 -3.92
C HIS A 51 -26.72 20.28 -4.97
N LYS A 52 -25.46 20.05 -5.35
CA LYS A 52 -25.07 19.00 -6.31
C LYS A 52 -25.45 17.60 -5.86
N VAL A 53 -25.47 17.33 -4.56
CA VAL A 53 -25.82 16.02 -3.99
C VAL A 53 -27.21 16.00 -3.33
N GLY A 54 -27.99 17.07 -3.43
CA GLY A 54 -29.35 17.13 -2.86
C GLY A 54 -29.42 17.32 -1.35
N ILE A 55 -28.42 17.97 -0.74
CA ILE A 55 -28.52 18.53 0.62
C ILE A 55 -29.16 19.92 0.52
N THR A 56 -30.06 20.26 1.45
CA THR A 56 -30.70 21.58 1.44
C THR A 56 -29.73 22.68 1.92
N GLN A 57 -29.94 23.92 1.45
CA GLN A 57 -29.13 25.06 1.86
C GLN A 57 -29.07 25.21 3.39
N LYS A 58 -30.21 25.03 4.07
CA LYS A 58 -30.33 25.16 5.52
C LYS A 58 -29.51 24.09 6.27
N GLU A 59 -29.43 22.87 5.75
CA GLU A 59 -28.62 21.79 6.31
C GLU A 59 -27.13 22.04 6.13
N ALA A 60 -26.71 22.49 4.93
CA ALA A 60 -25.33 22.81 4.64
C ALA A 60 -24.80 23.93 5.55
N VAL A 61 -25.54 25.03 5.68
CA VAL A 61 -25.17 26.16 6.55
C VAL A 61 -25.13 25.75 8.03
N SER A 62 -26.10 24.94 8.48
CA SER A 62 -26.13 24.44 9.86
C SER A 62 -24.91 23.59 10.19
N LEU A 63 -24.49 22.73 9.25
CA LEU A 63 -23.30 21.89 9.38
C LEU A 63 -22.03 22.74 9.46
N VAL A 64 -21.90 23.77 8.62
CA VAL A 64 -20.74 24.67 8.64
C VAL A 64 -20.61 25.38 9.98
N LYS A 65 -21.72 25.95 10.49
CA LYS A 65 -21.76 26.56 11.83
C LYS A 65 -21.33 25.58 12.91
N SER A 66 -21.79 24.34 12.86
CA SER A 66 -21.39 23.30 13.80
C SER A 66 -19.88 23.00 13.73
N VAL A 67 -19.29 22.90 12.53
CA VAL A 67 -17.85 22.63 12.38
C VAL A 67 -17.00 23.81 12.85
N TYR A 68 -17.39 25.04 12.51
CA TYR A 68 -16.66 26.27 12.84
C TYR A 68 -16.80 26.72 14.29
N SER A 69 -17.80 26.22 15.02
CA SER A 69 -17.90 26.39 16.48
C SER A 69 -16.73 25.78 17.26
N LYS A 70 -15.96 24.89 16.64
CA LYS A 70 -14.80 24.22 17.24
C LYS A 70 -13.50 24.79 16.65
N PRO A 71 -12.41 24.88 17.44
CA PRO A 71 -11.12 25.35 16.94
C PRO A 71 -10.61 24.49 15.78
N ALA A 72 -9.87 25.11 14.87
CA ALA A 72 -9.19 24.45 13.76
C ALA A 72 -8.14 23.46 14.26
N ARG A 73 -7.97 22.33 13.56
CA ARG A 73 -6.90 21.36 13.81
C ARG A 73 -5.66 21.71 12.99
N GLU A 74 -4.61 20.90 13.06
CA GLU A 74 -3.45 21.04 12.17
C GLU A 74 -3.91 20.95 10.68
N PRO A 75 -3.55 21.95 9.84
CA PRO A 75 -3.87 21.94 8.42
C PRO A 75 -3.25 20.74 7.72
N TRP A 76 -3.99 20.15 6.78
CA TRP A 76 -3.42 19.13 5.92
C TRP A 76 -2.32 19.75 5.03
N ARG A 77 -1.19 19.08 4.88
CA ARG A 77 -0.10 19.53 3.99
C ARG A 77 0.32 18.39 3.07
N PRO A 78 0.46 18.64 1.76
CA PRO A 78 1.20 17.74 0.89
C PRO A 78 2.62 17.57 1.42
N LYS A 79 3.10 16.32 1.52
CA LYS A 79 4.45 16.04 2.01
C LYS A 79 5.47 16.41 0.91
N GLU A 80 6.10 17.58 1.01
CA GLU A 80 7.25 17.99 0.17
C GLU A 80 8.58 17.27 0.52
N ARG A 81 8.54 16.18 1.29
CA ARG A 81 9.74 15.41 1.63
C ARG A 81 9.50 13.92 1.46
N TYR A 82 9.53 13.52 0.20
CA TYR A 82 9.83 12.16 -0.20
C TYR A 82 10.65 12.16 -1.48
N GLN A 83 11.96 11.98 -1.34
CA GLN A 83 12.63 11.11 -2.29
C GLN A 83 12.25 9.67 -1.91
N TYR A 84 11.03 9.31 -2.31
CA TYR A 84 10.53 7.96 -2.43
C TYR A 84 11.16 7.39 -3.70
N LYS A 85 12.09 6.45 -3.55
CA LYS A 85 12.44 5.52 -4.62
C LYS A 85 12.38 4.12 -4.02
N ASN A 86 11.48 3.32 -4.56
CA ASN A 86 11.31 1.88 -4.39
C ASN A 86 10.92 1.46 -2.96
N GLY A 87 9.62 1.48 -2.69
CA GLY A 87 8.97 0.84 -1.53
C GLY A 87 9.15 -0.69 -1.50
N GLY A 88 10.38 -1.17 -1.44
CA GLY A 88 10.71 -2.52 -1.01
C GLY A 88 11.45 -2.45 0.32
N ILE A 89 11.09 -3.33 1.25
CA ILE A 89 12.13 -3.94 2.07
C ILE A 89 13.16 -4.45 1.06
N LEU A 90 14.44 -4.10 1.20
CA LEU A 90 15.49 -4.84 0.51
C LEU A 90 15.44 -6.28 1.03
N LYS A 91 14.53 -7.09 0.48
CA LYS A 91 14.77 -8.52 0.37
C LYS A 91 16.12 -8.60 -0.34
N GLN A 92 17.09 -9.21 0.33
CA GLN A 92 18.28 -9.78 -0.31
C GLN A 92 17.89 -10.18 -1.72
N GLU A 93 18.56 -9.65 -2.75
CA GLU A 93 18.14 -9.83 -4.15
C GLU A 93 17.83 -11.31 -4.38
N LEU A 94 16.54 -11.67 -4.34
CA LEU A 94 16.15 -13.05 -4.52
C LEU A 94 16.63 -13.41 -5.92
N PRO A 95 17.36 -14.53 -6.08
CA PRO A 95 17.84 -14.95 -7.37
C PRO A 95 16.63 -15.02 -8.32
N VAL A 96 16.64 -14.17 -9.34
CA VAL A 96 15.59 -14.16 -10.37
C VAL A 96 15.83 -15.42 -11.20
N PRO A 97 14.88 -16.37 -11.26
CA PRO A 97 15.05 -17.54 -12.10
C PRO A 97 15.27 -17.07 -13.55
N PRO A 98 16.12 -17.74 -14.34
CA PRO A 98 16.28 -17.37 -15.74
C PRO A 98 14.93 -17.46 -16.46
N MET A 99 14.65 -16.52 -17.36
CA MET A 99 13.44 -16.56 -18.16
C MET A 99 13.43 -17.86 -18.98
N PRO A 100 12.38 -18.69 -18.86
CA PRO A 100 12.33 -19.97 -19.54
C PRO A 100 12.23 -19.78 -21.06
N ILE A 101 12.70 -20.79 -21.79
CA ILE A 101 12.47 -20.90 -23.22
C ILE A 101 11.09 -21.55 -23.40
N SER A 102 10.20 -20.91 -24.13
CA SER A 102 8.87 -21.45 -24.44
C SER A 102 9.02 -22.74 -25.27
N VAL A 103 8.66 -23.88 -24.70
CA VAL A 103 8.68 -25.21 -25.35
C VAL A 103 7.27 -25.80 -25.52
N GLU A 104 6.23 -25.04 -25.22
CA GLU A 104 4.84 -25.50 -25.26
C GLU A 104 4.39 -25.80 -26.70
N SER A 105 3.93 -27.03 -26.94
CA SER A 105 3.44 -27.46 -28.25
C SER A 105 2.05 -26.92 -28.58
N THR A 106 1.23 -26.63 -27.56
CA THR A 106 -0.14 -26.10 -27.68
C THR A 106 -0.34 -24.90 -26.73
N PRO A 107 0.39 -23.79 -26.94
CA PRO A 107 0.42 -22.68 -26.00
C PRO A 107 -0.95 -22.00 -25.84
N VAL A 108 -1.76 -21.94 -26.91
CA VAL A 108 -3.10 -21.33 -26.86
C VAL A 108 -4.06 -22.14 -25.98
N ASP A 109 -4.04 -23.48 -26.09
CA ASP A 109 -4.88 -24.37 -25.29
C ASP A 109 -4.56 -24.25 -23.80
N LYS A 110 -3.26 -24.31 -23.45
CA LYS A 110 -2.80 -24.17 -22.07
C LYS A 110 -3.17 -22.80 -21.50
N PHE A 111 -2.98 -21.74 -22.28
CA PHE A 111 -3.36 -20.39 -21.90
C PHE A 111 -4.87 -20.27 -21.64
N LEU A 112 -5.72 -20.69 -22.59
CA LEU A 112 -7.17 -20.58 -22.47
C LEU A 112 -7.71 -21.38 -21.29
N THR A 113 -7.22 -22.60 -21.08
CA THR A 113 -7.65 -23.47 -19.97
C THR A 113 -7.17 -23.01 -18.60
N THR A 114 -6.04 -22.28 -18.53
CA THR A 114 -5.50 -21.74 -17.27
C THR A 114 -6.12 -20.40 -16.90
N CYS A 115 -6.33 -19.51 -17.87
CA CYS A 115 -6.80 -18.14 -17.59
C CYS A 115 -8.33 -17.99 -17.60
N PHE A 116 -9.07 -18.94 -18.19
CA PHE A 116 -10.53 -18.84 -18.33
C PHE A 116 -11.22 -20.12 -17.84
N ASP A 117 -12.40 -19.96 -17.26
CA ASP A 117 -13.23 -21.07 -16.78
C ASP A 117 -14.07 -21.66 -17.91
N VAL A 118 -14.65 -22.85 -17.69
CA VAL A 118 -15.58 -23.49 -18.62
C VAL A 118 -16.75 -22.54 -18.92
N GLY A 119 -17.05 -22.32 -20.20
CA GLY A 119 -18.16 -21.48 -20.65
C GLY A 119 -17.90 -19.96 -20.61
N ASP A 120 -16.73 -19.50 -20.14
CA ASP A 120 -16.35 -18.08 -20.21
C ASP A 120 -16.40 -17.61 -21.67
N GLN A 121 -17.01 -16.44 -21.91
CA GLN A 121 -17.05 -15.80 -23.23
C GLN A 121 -15.81 -14.92 -23.42
N ILE A 122 -15.00 -15.22 -24.42
CA ILE A 122 -13.68 -14.63 -24.62
C ILE A 122 -13.67 -13.89 -25.96
N ASN A 123 -13.23 -12.64 -25.95
CA ASN A 123 -13.09 -11.83 -27.15
C ASN A 123 -11.66 -11.97 -27.71
N ILE A 124 -11.53 -12.41 -28.96
CA ILE A 124 -10.25 -12.55 -29.68
C ILE A 124 -10.33 -11.76 -30.97
N CYS A 125 -9.25 -11.05 -31.30
CA CYS A 125 -9.21 -10.12 -32.42
C CYS A 125 -7.95 -10.32 -33.23
N ARG A 126 -8.10 -10.37 -34.54
CA ARG A 126 -6.98 -10.14 -35.46
C ARG A 126 -6.47 -8.71 -35.31
N SER A 127 -5.22 -8.46 -35.69
CA SER A 127 -4.67 -7.12 -35.74
C SER A 127 -4.39 -6.68 -37.17
N ILE A 128 -4.42 -5.36 -37.34
CA ILE A 128 -4.02 -4.67 -38.57
C ILE A 128 -2.90 -3.68 -38.26
N LYS A 129 -2.16 -3.32 -39.31
CA LYS A 129 -1.14 -2.27 -39.24
C LYS A 129 -1.80 -0.90 -39.33
N ASP A 130 -1.47 -0.01 -38.41
CA ASP A 130 -1.94 1.36 -38.33
C ASP A 130 -0.73 2.29 -38.18
N GLY A 131 -0.24 2.79 -39.32
CA GLY A 131 1.06 3.44 -39.41
C GLY A 131 2.19 2.50 -38.95
N ASP A 132 2.95 2.94 -37.94
CA ASP A 132 4.03 2.16 -37.32
C ASP A 132 3.57 1.28 -36.16
N ARG A 133 2.28 1.32 -35.81
CA ARG A 133 1.70 0.56 -34.70
C ARG A 133 0.81 -0.57 -35.21
N GLU A 134 0.55 -1.52 -34.34
CA GLU A 134 -0.49 -2.53 -34.57
C GLU A 134 -1.67 -2.22 -33.66
N ARG A 135 -2.86 -2.41 -34.18
CA ARG A 135 -4.08 -2.32 -33.38
C ARG A 135 -5.04 -3.45 -33.70
N PRO A 136 -5.98 -3.76 -32.80
CA PRO A 136 -7.05 -4.70 -33.08
C PRO A 136 -7.86 -4.26 -34.30
N ASP A 137 -8.25 -5.24 -35.11
CA ASP A 137 -9.16 -5.06 -36.22
C ASP A 137 -10.62 -5.15 -35.71
N GLY A 138 -11.34 -4.04 -35.82
CA GLY A 138 -12.70 -3.91 -35.34
C GLY A 138 -12.93 -4.35 -33.87
N THR A 139 -14.08 -4.97 -33.64
CA THR A 139 -14.56 -5.43 -32.33
C THR A 139 -14.11 -6.85 -31.97
N GLY A 140 -13.50 -7.58 -32.91
CA GLY A 140 -13.17 -9.00 -32.76
C GLY A 140 -14.37 -9.93 -32.77
N GLU A 141 -14.09 -11.20 -32.49
CA GLU A 141 -15.09 -12.27 -32.32
C GLU A 141 -15.16 -12.65 -30.85
N THR A 142 -16.37 -12.89 -30.33
CA THR A 142 -16.59 -13.44 -29.00
C THR A 142 -17.14 -14.85 -29.14
N ARG A 143 -16.50 -15.82 -28.48
CA ARG A 143 -16.94 -17.21 -28.41
C ARG A 143 -16.68 -17.75 -27.01
N SER A 144 -17.34 -18.85 -26.66
CA SER A 144 -16.98 -19.59 -25.46
C SER A 144 -15.54 -20.11 -25.54
N ARG A 145 -14.94 -20.34 -24.38
CA ARG A 145 -13.61 -20.96 -24.26
C ARG A 145 -13.53 -22.27 -25.06
N GLU A 146 -14.55 -23.11 -24.98
CA GLU A 146 -14.61 -24.41 -25.65
C GLU A 146 -14.68 -24.28 -27.18
N GLU A 147 -15.44 -23.32 -27.70
CA GLU A 147 -15.48 -23.04 -29.14
C GLU A 147 -14.14 -22.53 -29.66
N TRP A 148 -13.42 -21.71 -28.89
CA TRP A 148 -12.06 -21.28 -29.24
C TRP A 148 -11.07 -22.45 -29.24
N LEU A 149 -11.14 -23.32 -28.23
CA LEU A 149 -10.29 -24.51 -28.16
C LEU A 149 -10.50 -25.43 -29.37
N GLU A 150 -11.75 -25.69 -29.75
CA GLU A 150 -12.02 -26.53 -30.93
C GLU A 150 -11.60 -25.83 -32.23
N MET A 151 -11.83 -24.51 -32.34
CA MET A 151 -11.42 -23.73 -33.52
C MET A 151 -9.90 -23.66 -33.70
N PHE A 152 -9.13 -23.63 -32.61
CA PHE A 152 -7.67 -23.48 -32.65
C PHE A 152 -6.89 -24.80 -32.63
N LYS A 153 -7.59 -25.93 -32.54
CA LYS A 153 -7.01 -27.26 -32.57
C LYS A 153 -6.11 -27.47 -33.80
N GLY A 154 -4.94 -28.05 -33.58
CA GLY A 154 -3.94 -28.25 -34.63
C GLY A 154 -3.46 -26.93 -35.24
N ASP A 155 -3.56 -26.78 -36.57
CA ASP A 155 -3.20 -25.54 -37.28
C ASP A 155 -4.33 -24.49 -37.27
N GLY A 156 -5.41 -24.71 -36.50
CA GLY A 156 -6.61 -23.88 -36.50
C GLY A 156 -6.33 -22.40 -36.20
N LEU A 157 -5.46 -22.10 -35.23
CA LEU A 157 -5.07 -20.71 -34.93
C LEU A 157 -4.36 -20.04 -36.12
N LYS A 158 -3.48 -20.77 -36.80
CA LYS A 158 -2.75 -20.26 -37.97
C LYS A 158 -3.71 -20.01 -39.14
N GLN A 159 -4.64 -20.93 -39.39
CA GLN A 159 -5.66 -20.80 -40.43
C GLN A 159 -6.61 -19.64 -40.13
N TRP A 160 -7.09 -19.53 -38.90
CA TRP A 160 -7.95 -18.44 -38.47
C TRP A 160 -7.21 -17.10 -38.46
N GLN A 161 -5.94 -17.04 -38.07
CA GLN A 161 -5.15 -15.81 -38.16
C GLN A 161 -5.02 -15.33 -39.62
N GLY A 162 -4.76 -16.26 -40.54
CA GLY A 162 -4.60 -15.95 -41.96
C GLY A 162 -3.52 -14.91 -42.22
N ALA A 163 -3.87 -13.84 -42.93
CA ALA A 163 -2.94 -12.77 -43.29
C ALA A 163 -2.81 -11.66 -42.23
N ALA A 164 -3.52 -11.76 -41.10
CA ALA A 164 -3.50 -10.74 -40.06
C ALA A 164 -2.10 -10.60 -39.44
N VAL A 165 -1.74 -9.38 -39.05
CA VAL A 165 -0.36 -9.09 -38.60
C VAL A 165 -0.05 -9.59 -37.19
N GLY A 166 -1.07 -10.04 -36.48
CA GLY A 166 -1.02 -10.62 -35.15
C GLY A 166 -2.42 -10.86 -34.60
N VAL A 167 -2.49 -11.36 -33.37
CA VAL A 167 -3.74 -11.65 -32.66
C VAL A 167 -3.69 -11.06 -31.24
N TYR A 168 -4.85 -10.64 -30.76
CA TYR A 168 -5.10 -10.15 -29.41
C TYR A 168 -6.23 -10.93 -28.75
N VAL A 169 -6.22 -10.98 -27.41
CA VAL A 169 -7.24 -11.61 -26.57
C VAL A 169 -7.58 -10.68 -25.39
N SER A 170 -8.86 -10.61 -25.03
CA SER A 170 -9.30 -9.89 -23.83
C SER A 170 -8.79 -10.59 -22.58
N ILE A 171 -8.25 -9.83 -21.62
CA ILE A 171 -7.71 -10.42 -20.38
C ILE A 171 -8.78 -11.03 -19.47
N ASN A 172 -10.05 -10.63 -19.65
CA ASN A 172 -11.18 -11.06 -18.85
C ASN A 172 -12.34 -11.53 -19.73
N ALA A 173 -13.17 -12.41 -19.19
CA ALA A 173 -14.38 -12.89 -19.86
C ALA A 173 -15.51 -11.84 -19.81
N ASN A 174 -16.38 -11.90 -20.81
CA ASN A 174 -17.49 -10.97 -21.00
C ASN A 174 -18.85 -11.69 -21.07
N ASN A 175 -19.91 -10.95 -21.40
CA ASN A 175 -21.29 -11.47 -21.49
C ASN A 175 -21.69 -11.94 -22.90
N GLY A 176 -20.75 -12.01 -23.86
CA GLY A 176 -21.02 -12.29 -25.27
C GLY A 176 -21.00 -11.03 -26.15
N SER A 177 -21.21 -9.85 -25.58
CA SER A 177 -21.36 -8.59 -26.34
C SER A 177 -20.05 -7.86 -26.63
N GLY A 178 -18.89 -8.48 -26.36
CA GLY A 178 -17.58 -7.94 -26.68
C GLY A 178 -16.80 -7.40 -25.48
N ARG A 179 -15.74 -6.62 -25.74
CA ARG A 179 -14.71 -6.26 -24.75
C ARG A 179 -14.86 -4.90 -24.08
N SER A 180 -15.99 -4.20 -24.27
CA SER A 180 -16.18 -2.93 -23.56
C SER A 180 -16.28 -3.19 -22.05
N LYS A 181 -15.92 -2.18 -21.25
CA LYS A 181 -15.86 -2.32 -19.79
C LYS A 181 -17.18 -2.79 -19.17
N GLU A 182 -18.31 -2.41 -19.77
CA GLU A 182 -19.66 -2.73 -19.34
C GLU A 182 -20.04 -4.19 -19.62
N HIS A 183 -19.35 -4.83 -20.57
CA HIS A 183 -19.63 -6.21 -20.97
C HIS A 183 -18.80 -7.22 -20.16
N ILE A 184 -17.80 -6.78 -19.41
CA ILE A 184 -16.94 -7.65 -18.61
C ILE A 184 -17.73 -8.23 -17.44
N THR A 185 -17.75 -9.56 -17.34
CA THR A 185 -18.51 -10.31 -16.33
C THR A 185 -17.61 -11.00 -15.32
N LYS A 186 -16.35 -11.27 -15.67
CA LYS A 186 -15.37 -11.93 -14.80
C LYS A 186 -14.16 -11.05 -14.62
N PHE A 187 -13.96 -10.50 -13.42
CA PHE A 187 -12.82 -9.62 -13.10
C PHE A 187 -11.65 -10.45 -12.54
N ARG A 188 -11.15 -11.41 -13.33
CA ARG A 188 -10.17 -12.40 -12.87
C ARG A 188 -8.74 -11.87 -12.94
N HIS A 189 -8.41 -11.09 -13.95
CA HIS A 189 -7.04 -10.67 -14.25
C HIS A 189 -6.90 -9.17 -14.49
N CYS A 190 -5.75 -8.62 -14.10
CA CYS A 190 -5.27 -7.34 -14.61
C CYS A 190 -3.99 -7.54 -15.44
N LEU A 191 -3.74 -6.63 -16.39
CA LEU A 191 -2.58 -6.70 -17.26
C LEU A 191 -1.44 -5.84 -16.72
N ILE A 192 -0.26 -6.42 -16.58
CA ILE A 192 0.98 -5.67 -16.33
C ILE A 192 1.88 -5.80 -17.56
N GLU A 193 2.27 -4.65 -18.10
CA GLU A 193 3.19 -4.48 -19.24
C GLU A 193 4.03 -3.21 -18.99
N PHE A 194 5.22 -3.16 -19.59
CA PHE A 194 6.19 -2.08 -19.41
C PHE A 194 6.57 -1.46 -20.76
N ASP A 195 6.62 -0.14 -20.84
CA ASP A 195 6.86 0.59 -22.09
C ASP A 195 8.36 0.71 -22.43
N GLU A 196 9.23 0.82 -21.42
CA GLU A 196 10.63 1.22 -21.61
C GLU A 196 11.60 0.36 -20.78
N SER A 197 11.73 -0.93 -21.12
CA SER A 197 12.73 -1.80 -20.49
C SER A 197 13.05 -3.03 -21.35
N THR A 198 14.17 -3.67 -21.08
CA THR A 198 14.54 -4.96 -21.69
C THR A 198 13.66 -6.10 -21.18
N LEU A 199 13.54 -7.20 -21.93
CA LEU A 199 12.77 -8.36 -21.50
C LEU A 199 13.28 -8.94 -20.16
N GLN A 200 14.60 -8.93 -19.94
CA GLN A 200 15.22 -9.39 -18.70
C GLN A 200 14.86 -8.50 -17.51
N GLU A 201 14.83 -7.18 -17.68
CA GLU A 201 14.39 -6.26 -16.64
C GLU A 201 12.90 -6.43 -16.32
N GLN A 202 12.05 -6.55 -17.34
CA GLN A 202 10.62 -6.80 -17.16
C GLN A 202 10.38 -8.10 -16.39
N TRP A 203 11.07 -9.16 -16.78
CA TRP A 203 11.02 -10.45 -16.10
C TRP A 203 11.46 -10.34 -14.63
N ALA A 204 12.58 -9.67 -14.36
CA ALA A 204 13.08 -9.45 -13.02
C ALA A 204 12.08 -8.68 -12.15
N ILE A 205 11.42 -7.65 -12.71
CA ILE A 205 10.38 -6.89 -12.00
C ILE A 205 9.19 -7.79 -11.65
N ILE A 206 8.68 -8.55 -12.62
CA ILE A 206 7.54 -9.46 -12.42
C ILE A 206 7.86 -10.50 -11.33
N LYS A 207 9.07 -11.08 -11.34
CA LYS A 207 9.46 -12.10 -10.36
C LYS A 207 9.77 -11.54 -8.98
N ARG A 208 10.47 -10.41 -8.89
CA ARG A 208 10.80 -9.77 -7.60
C ARG A 208 9.59 -9.19 -6.89
N SER A 209 8.58 -8.75 -7.64
CA SER A 209 7.32 -8.26 -7.05
C SER A 209 6.46 -9.38 -6.48
N GLY A 210 6.74 -10.65 -6.82
CA GLY A 210 6.00 -11.81 -6.29
C GLY A 210 4.53 -11.84 -6.73
N LEU A 211 4.17 -11.09 -7.79
CA LEU A 211 2.79 -10.97 -8.26
C LEU A 211 2.18 -12.36 -8.54
N PRO A 212 0.89 -12.57 -8.23
CA PRO A 212 0.20 -13.82 -8.52
C PRO A 212 -0.10 -13.95 -10.02
N THR A 213 0.89 -14.28 -10.84
CA THR A 213 0.72 -14.37 -12.31
C THR A 213 0.15 -15.71 -12.75
N SER A 214 -0.94 -15.71 -13.52
CA SER A 214 -1.48 -16.92 -14.17
C SER A 214 -0.80 -17.23 -15.50
N ALA A 215 -0.36 -16.19 -16.21
CA ALA A 215 0.35 -16.31 -17.48
C ALA A 215 1.31 -15.13 -17.69
N ILE A 216 2.44 -15.38 -18.35
CA ILE A 216 3.36 -14.35 -18.85
C ILE A 216 3.63 -14.63 -20.32
N ILE A 217 3.36 -13.65 -21.16
CA ILE A 217 3.37 -13.78 -22.62
C ILE A 217 4.40 -12.82 -23.19
N LYS A 218 5.30 -13.31 -24.02
CA LYS A 218 6.22 -12.45 -24.78
C LYS A 218 5.56 -12.07 -26.10
N SER A 219 5.44 -10.77 -26.37
CA SER A 219 4.61 -10.22 -27.45
C SER A 219 5.11 -10.48 -28.89
N GLY A 220 6.16 -11.28 -29.07
CA GLY A 220 6.87 -11.42 -30.35
C GLY A 220 7.76 -10.22 -30.68
N SER A 221 8.07 -9.37 -29.69
CA SER A 221 9.04 -8.26 -29.81
C SER A 221 9.68 -7.96 -28.45
N ARG A 222 9.41 -6.79 -27.84
CA ARG A 222 10.13 -6.27 -26.66
C ARG A 222 9.30 -6.21 -25.37
N SER A 223 8.06 -6.69 -25.35
CA SER A 223 7.20 -6.63 -24.16
C SER A 223 6.80 -8.00 -23.62
N LEU A 224 6.74 -8.09 -22.29
CA LEU A 224 6.08 -9.14 -21.54
C LEU A 224 4.72 -8.63 -21.07
N HIS A 225 3.69 -9.45 -21.30
CA HIS A 225 2.33 -9.26 -20.85
C HIS A 225 2.08 -10.23 -19.70
N ALA A 226 2.03 -9.74 -18.47
CA ALA A 226 1.74 -10.55 -17.29
C ALA A 226 0.26 -10.45 -16.92
N PHE A 227 -0.42 -11.61 -16.89
CA PHE A 227 -1.79 -11.74 -16.40
C PHE A 227 -1.73 -11.96 -14.90
N VAL A 228 -1.90 -10.89 -14.13
CA VAL A 228 -1.91 -10.96 -12.67
C VAL A 228 -3.32 -11.29 -12.21
N GLU A 229 -3.45 -12.38 -11.46
CA GLU A 229 -4.72 -12.81 -10.88
C GLU A 229 -5.15 -11.84 -9.78
N VAL A 230 -6.31 -11.22 -9.97
CA VAL A 230 -6.94 -10.34 -8.99
C VAL A 230 -8.24 -10.92 -8.45
N ARG A 231 -8.94 -11.83 -9.17
CA ARG A 231 -10.20 -12.48 -8.74
C ARG A 231 -11.15 -11.55 -7.96
N ALA A 232 -11.48 -10.39 -8.52
CA ALA A 232 -12.43 -9.46 -7.93
C ALA A 232 -13.87 -9.93 -8.17
N ALA A 233 -14.74 -9.73 -7.17
CA ALA A 233 -16.15 -10.08 -7.25
C ALA A 233 -16.96 -9.12 -8.15
N ASN A 234 -16.47 -7.89 -8.32
CA ASN A 234 -17.14 -6.86 -9.11
C ASN A 234 -16.16 -5.78 -9.61
N ALA A 235 -16.65 -4.87 -10.46
CA ALA A 235 -15.85 -3.81 -11.08
C ALA A 235 -15.22 -2.82 -10.08
N LYS A 236 -15.89 -2.56 -8.94
CA LYS A 236 -15.37 -1.66 -7.90
C LYS A 236 -14.15 -2.29 -7.23
N GLU A 237 -14.30 -3.52 -6.76
CA GLU A 237 -13.21 -4.27 -6.14
C GLU A 237 -12.05 -4.48 -7.13
N PHE A 238 -12.36 -4.73 -8.41
CA PHE A 238 -11.34 -4.81 -9.46
C PHE A 238 -10.51 -3.53 -9.52
N ALA A 239 -11.16 -2.36 -9.58
CA ALA A 239 -10.48 -1.08 -9.63
C ALA A 239 -9.60 -0.84 -8.38
N GLU A 240 -10.07 -1.23 -7.19
CA GLU A 240 -9.31 -1.12 -5.94
C GLU A 240 -8.07 -2.03 -5.94
N ARG A 241 -8.21 -3.30 -6.33
CA ARG A 241 -7.09 -4.27 -6.40
C ARG A 241 -6.06 -3.88 -7.46
N VAL A 242 -6.51 -3.43 -8.63
CA VAL A 242 -5.64 -2.90 -9.69
C VAL A 242 -4.91 -1.65 -9.21
N ALA A 243 -5.59 -0.71 -8.56
CA ALA A 243 -4.95 0.49 -8.03
C ALA A 243 -3.85 0.15 -7.02
N PHE A 244 -4.05 -0.87 -6.17
CA PHE A 244 -3.03 -1.34 -5.24
C PHE A 244 -1.80 -1.91 -5.96
N ILE A 245 -2.00 -2.81 -6.95
CA ILE A 245 -0.89 -3.40 -7.73
C ILE A 245 -0.11 -2.31 -8.46
N TYR A 246 -0.80 -1.40 -9.14
CA TYR A 246 -0.18 -0.31 -9.89
C TYR A 246 0.59 0.65 -8.98
N LYS A 247 0.07 0.92 -7.78
CA LYS A 247 0.76 1.72 -6.77
C LYS A 247 2.01 1.01 -6.26
N HIS A 248 1.94 -0.30 -6.00
CA HIS A 248 3.10 -1.09 -5.59
C HIS A 248 4.23 -1.03 -6.63
N LEU A 249 3.87 -1.05 -7.92
CA LEU A 249 4.80 -1.00 -9.03
C LEU A 249 5.09 0.42 -9.54
N GLU A 250 4.61 1.49 -8.90
CA GLU A 250 4.68 2.88 -9.42
C GLU A 250 6.11 3.38 -9.69
N HIS A 251 7.08 2.77 -9.01
CA HIS A 251 8.50 3.06 -9.15
C HIS A 251 9.14 2.41 -10.39
N THR A 252 8.38 1.60 -11.12
CA THR A 252 8.74 0.94 -12.37
C THR A 252 8.16 1.68 -13.57
N LYS A 253 8.63 1.39 -14.78
CA LYS A 253 8.13 2.01 -16.02
C LYS A 253 6.95 1.24 -16.63
N LEU A 254 5.96 0.92 -15.80
CA LEU A 254 4.76 0.19 -16.23
C LEU A 254 3.84 1.11 -17.07
N ASP A 255 3.10 0.55 -18.04
CA ASP A 255 2.14 1.33 -18.85
C ASP A 255 0.87 1.66 -18.03
N PRO A 256 0.62 2.95 -17.70
CA PRO A 256 -0.53 3.35 -16.91
C PRO A 256 -1.88 3.16 -17.63
N ALA A 257 -1.90 2.97 -18.95
CA ALA A 257 -3.11 2.82 -19.76
C ALA A 257 -3.72 1.42 -19.71
N ASN A 258 -3.01 0.44 -19.13
CA ASN A 258 -3.42 -0.98 -19.12
C ASN A 258 -4.36 -1.38 -17.96
N LYS A 259 -4.92 -0.41 -17.21
CA LYS A 259 -5.74 -0.65 -16.00
C LYS A 259 -7.17 -1.16 -16.25
N ASP A 260 -7.63 -1.14 -17.50
CA ASP A 260 -9.02 -1.48 -17.83
C ASP A 260 -9.29 -2.99 -17.81
N ALA A 261 -10.47 -3.40 -17.34
CA ALA A 261 -10.84 -4.80 -17.22
C ALA A 261 -10.99 -5.49 -18.59
N GLY A 262 -11.37 -4.75 -19.64
CA GLY A 262 -11.50 -5.24 -21.02
C GLY A 262 -10.22 -5.10 -21.85
N ARG A 263 -9.08 -4.82 -21.20
CA ARG A 263 -7.81 -4.64 -21.89
C ARG A 263 -7.45 -5.89 -22.69
N LEU A 264 -6.75 -5.66 -23.81
CA LEU A 264 -6.26 -6.72 -24.69
C LEU A 264 -4.80 -7.03 -24.40
N SER A 265 -4.45 -8.29 -24.56
CA SER A 265 -3.08 -8.79 -24.59
C SER A 265 -2.83 -9.58 -25.86
N ARG A 266 -1.56 -9.87 -26.17
CA ARG A 266 -1.19 -10.81 -27.23
C ARG A 266 -1.67 -12.23 -26.91
N LEU A 267 -2.09 -12.97 -27.93
CA LEU A 267 -2.56 -14.35 -27.82
C LEU A 267 -1.40 -15.33 -28.07
N PRO A 268 -1.00 -16.15 -27.09
CA PRO A 268 0.10 -17.09 -27.27
C PRO A 268 -0.14 -18.06 -28.44
N GLY A 269 0.92 -18.37 -29.19
CA GLY A 269 0.87 -19.23 -30.37
C GLY A 269 0.62 -18.50 -31.69
N ALA A 270 0.08 -17.27 -31.67
CA ALA A 270 -0.13 -16.49 -32.89
C ALA A 270 1.20 -15.95 -33.44
N MET A 271 1.31 -15.85 -34.76
CA MET A 271 2.50 -15.29 -35.41
C MET A 271 2.40 -13.77 -35.45
N ARG A 272 3.47 -13.04 -35.18
CA ARG A 272 3.51 -11.59 -35.41
C ARG A 272 4.25 -11.32 -36.72
N THR A 273 3.50 -11.09 -37.80
CA THR A 273 4.10 -11.06 -39.15
C THR A 273 5.10 -9.92 -39.33
N ALA A 274 4.93 -8.81 -38.61
CA ALA A 274 5.85 -7.67 -38.64
C ALA A 274 7.25 -8.01 -38.12
N THR A 275 7.38 -8.96 -37.20
CA THR A 275 8.68 -9.39 -36.63
C THR A 275 9.10 -10.79 -37.09
N GLY A 276 8.18 -11.57 -37.67
CA GLY A 276 8.39 -12.98 -38.00
C GLY A 276 8.50 -13.88 -36.77
N LEU A 277 8.17 -13.36 -35.57
CA LEU A 277 8.27 -14.09 -34.30
C LEU A 277 6.89 -14.48 -33.80
N GLN A 278 6.81 -15.65 -33.16
CA GLN A 278 5.60 -16.08 -32.49
C GLN A 278 5.39 -15.32 -31.17
N GLN A 279 4.14 -15.16 -30.78
CA GLN A 279 3.76 -14.70 -29.44
C GLN A 279 3.93 -15.90 -28.49
N GLU A 280 4.94 -15.86 -27.63
CA GLU A 280 5.40 -17.02 -26.84
C GLU A 280 4.76 -17.05 -25.45
N LEU A 281 4.28 -18.21 -25.01
CA LEU A 281 3.84 -18.43 -23.63
C LEU A 281 5.06 -18.75 -22.77
N VAL A 282 5.56 -17.75 -22.04
CA VAL A 282 6.79 -17.87 -21.23
C VAL A 282 6.51 -18.67 -19.96
N GLU A 283 5.44 -18.32 -19.27
CA GLU A 283 5.01 -19.01 -18.05
C GLU A 283 3.49 -19.12 -18.03
N CYS A 284 2.96 -20.24 -17.56
CA CYS A 284 1.52 -20.44 -17.42
C CYS A 284 1.21 -21.53 -16.40
N GLY A 285 0.39 -21.18 -15.41
CA GLY A 285 -0.01 -22.08 -14.33
C GLY A 285 -0.83 -21.35 -13.27
N ALA A 286 -1.36 -22.10 -12.31
CA ALA A 286 -2.01 -21.50 -11.15
C ALA A 286 -0.98 -20.69 -10.35
N PRO A 287 -1.32 -19.45 -9.92
CA PRO A 287 -0.45 -18.68 -9.04
C PRO A 287 -0.16 -19.45 -7.74
N THR A 288 1.06 -19.31 -7.21
CA THR A 288 1.45 -19.92 -5.93
C THR A 288 0.83 -19.21 -4.72
N LEU A 289 0.33 -17.98 -4.92
CA LEU A 289 -0.34 -17.15 -3.93
C LEU A 289 -1.60 -16.57 -4.54
N THR A 290 -2.63 -16.40 -3.74
CA THR A 290 -3.78 -15.57 -4.08
C THR A 290 -3.41 -14.08 -4.01
N TYR A 291 -4.22 -13.22 -4.65
CA TYR A 291 -4.08 -11.77 -4.52
C TYR A 291 -4.07 -11.31 -3.05
N MET A 292 -4.93 -11.90 -2.20
CA MET A 292 -5.05 -11.49 -0.80
C MET A 292 -3.78 -11.83 0.00
N GLU A 293 -3.25 -13.05 -0.16
CA GLU A 293 -2.00 -13.45 0.49
C GLU A 293 -0.81 -12.61 0.01
N TRP A 294 -0.77 -12.30 -1.29
CA TRP A 294 0.25 -11.41 -1.85
C TRP A 294 0.13 -9.98 -1.30
N GLN A 295 -1.08 -9.45 -1.21
CA GLN A 295 -1.34 -8.12 -0.65
C GLN A 295 -0.93 -8.06 0.82
N GLU A 296 -1.28 -9.07 1.61
CA GLU A 296 -0.91 -9.18 3.03
C GLU A 296 0.61 -9.21 3.21
N ARG A 297 1.33 -10.07 2.49
CA ARG A 297 2.81 -10.12 2.52
C ARG A 297 3.45 -8.79 2.12
N THR A 298 2.85 -8.10 1.14
CA THR A 298 3.31 -6.80 0.69
C THR A 298 3.11 -5.72 1.75
N MET A 299 2.06 -5.83 2.57
CA MET A 299 1.75 -4.87 3.63
C MET A 299 2.49 -5.14 4.95
N TYR A 300 2.65 -6.41 5.33
CA TYR A 300 3.13 -6.80 6.66
C TYR A 300 4.51 -7.47 6.68
N GLY A 301 5.08 -7.81 5.53
CA GLY A 301 6.35 -8.52 5.42
C GLY A 301 6.19 -10.05 5.31
N ASP A 302 7.33 -10.75 5.21
CA ASP A 302 7.39 -12.22 5.18
C ASP A 302 7.52 -12.81 6.60
N ILE A 303 7.56 -14.14 6.72
CA ILE A 303 7.85 -14.78 8.01
C ILE A 303 9.26 -14.42 8.53
N PRO A 304 9.50 -14.42 9.86
CA PRO A 304 10.83 -14.19 10.41
C PRO A 304 11.85 -15.22 9.92
N GLU A 305 13.02 -14.75 9.52
CA GLU A 305 14.15 -15.61 9.11
C GLU A 305 14.93 -16.11 10.34
N PRO A 306 15.49 -17.34 10.31
CA PRO A 306 16.36 -17.82 11.37
C PRO A 306 17.67 -17.01 11.43
N TYR A 307 18.25 -16.88 12.63
CA TYR A 307 19.57 -16.27 12.79
C TYR A 307 20.66 -17.09 12.10
N SER A 308 21.64 -16.42 11.49
CA SER A 308 22.84 -17.06 10.96
C SER A 308 23.80 -17.44 12.10
N TRP A 309 24.18 -18.71 12.18
CA TRP A 309 25.21 -19.18 13.12
C TRP A 309 26.54 -18.45 12.97
N GLU A 310 26.93 -18.12 11.75
CA GLU A 310 28.15 -17.37 11.48
C GLU A 310 28.06 -15.96 12.08
N GLN A 311 26.92 -15.28 11.94
CA GLN A 311 26.70 -13.98 12.54
C GLN A 311 26.69 -14.05 14.08
N LEU A 312 26.07 -15.09 14.65
CA LEU A 312 26.03 -15.30 16.10
C LEU A 312 27.42 -15.53 16.70
N VAL A 313 28.24 -16.37 16.07
CA VAL A 313 29.59 -16.71 16.56
C VAL A 313 30.55 -15.52 16.41
N ASN A 314 30.41 -14.73 15.35
CA ASN A 314 31.28 -13.58 15.08
C ASN A 314 30.75 -12.26 15.65
N PHE A 315 29.68 -12.29 16.43
CA PHE A 315 29.08 -11.09 17.02
C PHE A 315 30.04 -10.42 18.02
N LYS A 316 30.17 -9.09 17.94
CA LYS A 316 31.01 -8.30 18.83
C LYS A 316 30.15 -7.38 19.68
N GLU A 317 30.05 -7.67 20.97
CA GLU A 317 29.17 -6.94 21.88
C GLU A 317 29.47 -5.44 21.97
N ASP A 318 30.74 -5.05 22.02
CA ASP A 318 31.16 -3.65 22.15
C ASP A 318 30.96 -2.82 20.87
N ALA A 319 30.69 -3.49 19.74
CA ALA A 319 30.49 -2.86 18.44
C ALA A 319 29.04 -2.98 17.95
N ASP A 320 28.11 -3.28 18.84
CA ASP A 320 26.70 -3.44 18.49
C ASP A 320 26.01 -2.10 18.20
N PRO A 321 25.62 -1.82 16.95
CA PRO A 321 24.96 -0.57 16.60
C PRO A 321 23.50 -0.50 17.09
N THR A 322 22.95 -1.62 17.59
CA THR A 322 21.57 -1.67 18.08
C THR A 322 21.46 -1.31 19.56
N GLN A 323 22.56 -1.25 20.31
CA GLN A 323 22.56 -0.93 21.73
C GLN A 323 21.95 0.46 21.99
N LEU A 324 20.98 0.52 22.90
CA LEU A 324 20.36 1.77 23.35
C LEU A 324 20.68 2.06 24.82
N LEU A 325 20.64 1.05 25.68
CA LEU A 325 20.79 1.22 27.13
C LEU A 325 21.69 0.14 27.73
N GLY A 326 22.54 0.54 28.68
CA GLY A 326 23.48 -0.33 29.40
C GLY A 326 24.44 -1.07 28.45
N ARG A 327 25.02 -2.17 28.91
CA ARG A 327 25.74 -3.14 28.06
C ARG A 327 24.74 -4.09 27.43
N ARG A 328 24.12 -3.66 26.32
CA ARG A 328 23.04 -4.38 25.62
C ARG A 328 21.87 -4.77 26.54
N TRP A 329 21.57 -3.95 27.57
CA TRP A 329 20.42 -4.17 28.44
C TRP A 329 19.09 -3.95 27.69
N LEU A 330 19.06 -2.92 26.82
CA LEU A 330 18.01 -2.74 25.83
C LEU A 330 18.63 -2.36 24.48
N CYS A 331 18.20 -3.04 23.42
CA CYS A 331 18.65 -2.83 22.04
C CYS A 331 17.45 -2.49 21.14
N ARG A 332 17.69 -1.87 19.98
CA ARG A 332 16.65 -1.61 18.96
C ARG A 332 15.95 -2.91 18.58
N GLY A 333 14.62 -2.90 18.61
CA GLY A 333 13.78 -4.09 18.38
C GLY A 333 13.52 -4.95 19.61
N GLY A 334 14.20 -4.69 20.74
CA GLY A 334 13.92 -5.30 22.03
C GLY A 334 12.82 -4.57 22.80
N SER A 335 12.30 -5.22 23.85
CA SER A 335 11.31 -4.66 24.76
C SER A 335 11.65 -4.99 26.21
N ALA A 336 11.34 -4.08 27.12
CA ALA A 336 11.40 -4.30 28.56
C ALA A 336 10.03 -4.01 29.20
N LEU A 337 9.68 -4.78 30.24
CA LEU A 337 8.44 -4.59 30.98
C LEU A 337 8.74 -4.27 32.45
N TRP A 338 8.17 -3.18 32.96
CA TRP A 338 8.28 -2.79 34.36
C TRP A 338 6.98 -3.10 35.10
N VAL A 339 7.04 -4.06 36.01
CA VAL A 339 5.86 -4.62 36.69
C VAL A 339 5.85 -4.20 38.16
N GLY A 340 4.67 -3.82 38.66
CA GLY A 340 4.45 -3.47 40.06
C GLY A 340 3.01 -3.05 40.28
N SER A 341 2.53 -3.11 41.53
CA SER A 341 1.17 -2.70 41.88
C SER A 341 0.93 -1.21 41.61
N SER A 342 -0.35 -0.80 41.56
CA SER A 342 -0.72 0.61 41.46
C SER A 342 -0.15 1.39 42.66
N GLY A 343 0.20 2.65 42.44
CA GLY A 343 0.75 3.54 43.47
C GLY A 343 2.24 3.37 43.82
N LEU A 344 2.97 2.38 43.28
CA LEU A 344 4.42 2.21 43.55
C LEU A 344 5.34 3.19 42.80
N GLY A 345 4.77 4.11 42.02
CA GLY A 345 5.56 5.13 41.31
C GLY A 345 6.12 4.70 39.94
N LYS A 346 5.54 3.68 39.27
CA LYS A 346 5.99 3.24 37.93
C LYS A 346 6.00 4.36 36.89
N SER A 347 4.95 5.19 36.85
CA SER A 347 4.85 6.32 35.92
C SER A 347 5.91 7.39 36.20
N VAL A 348 6.18 7.67 37.48
CA VAL A 348 7.27 8.57 37.90
C VAL A 348 8.62 7.98 37.52
N MET A 349 8.82 6.67 37.72
CA MET A 349 10.03 5.94 37.32
C MET A 349 10.26 5.99 35.81
N CYS A 350 9.20 5.82 35.01
CA CYS A 350 9.21 5.96 33.55
C CYS A 350 9.67 7.36 33.11
N LEU A 351 9.04 8.40 33.67
CA LEU A 351 9.40 9.79 33.40
C LEU A 351 10.85 10.10 33.81
N GLN A 352 11.26 9.67 35.00
CA GLN A 352 12.61 9.93 35.51
C GLN A 352 13.67 9.26 34.64
N ALA A 353 13.47 8.00 34.26
CA ALA A 353 14.38 7.28 33.38
C ALA A 353 14.49 7.94 32.01
N ALA A 354 13.35 8.28 31.39
CA ALA A 354 13.32 8.96 30.11
C ALA A 354 14.05 10.31 30.16
N ILE A 355 13.84 11.11 31.22
CA ILE A 355 14.50 12.40 31.44
C ILE A 355 16.03 12.22 31.60
N CYS A 356 16.48 11.25 32.39
CA CYS A 356 17.92 10.97 32.56
C CYS A 356 18.56 10.61 31.22
N TRP A 357 17.96 9.67 30.49
CA TRP A 357 18.50 9.21 29.21
C TRP A 357 18.40 10.26 28.09
N ALA A 358 17.45 11.19 28.16
CA ALA A 358 17.31 12.29 27.22
C ALA A 358 18.48 13.29 27.27
N CYS A 359 19.12 13.44 28.42
CA CYS A 359 20.28 14.31 28.61
C CYS A 359 21.62 13.56 28.70
N GLY A 360 21.60 12.23 28.63
CA GLY A 360 22.80 11.39 28.68
C GLY A 360 23.22 10.96 30.09
N ARG A 361 22.39 11.20 31.11
CA ARG A 361 22.65 10.76 32.49
C ARG A 361 22.24 9.29 32.68
N ASP A 362 22.90 8.65 33.64
CA ASP A 362 22.55 7.31 34.09
C ASP A 362 21.24 7.32 34.88
N PHE A 363 20.49 6.24 34.77
CA PHE A 363 19.34 5.96 35.61
C PHE A 363 19.57 4.63 36.34
N PHE A 364 19.76 4.67 37.67
CA PHE A 364 20.12 3.51 38.50
C PHE A 364 21.29 2.66 37.91
N GLY A 365 22.33 3.33 37.40
CA GLY A 365 23.49 2.67 36.81
C GLY A 365 23.27 2.14 35.39
N ILE A 366 22.11 2.39 34.78
CA ILE A 366 21.83 2.10 33.36
C ILE A 366 22.13 3.36 32.55
N SER A 367 23.24 3.33 31.81
CA SER A 367 23.68 4.43 30.95
C SER A 367 23.02 4.37 29.57
N PRO A 368 22.67 5.52 28.97
CA PRO A 368 22.27 5.58 27.57
C PRO A 368 23.48 5.40 26.65
N HIS A 369 23.30 4.69 25.53
CA HIS A 369 24.32 4.58 24.50
C HIS A 369 24.30 5.83 23.61
N GLY A 370 25.27 6.72 23.82
CA GLY A 370 25.38 8.02 23.15
C GLY A 370 25.10 9.20 24.08
N LYS A 371 25.04 10.42 23.52
CA LYS A 371 24.93 11.66 24.31
C LYS A 371 23.50 12.06 24.69
N SER A 372 22.49 11.44 24.07
CA SER A 372 21.06 11.71 24.32
C SER A 372 20.18 10.72 23.57
N LEU A 373 19.08 10.28 24.19
CA LEU A 373 18.05 9.45 23.54
C LEU A 373 16.70 10.16 23.47
N LYS A 374 15.99 10.00 22.36
CA LYS A 374 14.63 10.54 22.20
C LYS A 374 13.59 9.54 22.69
N SER A 375 12.73 9.96 23.61
CA SER A 375 11.65 9.13 24.15
C SER A 375 10.28 9.65 23.72
N LEU A 376 9.42 8.72 23.28
CA LEU A 376 7.99 8.92 23.07
C LEU A 376 7.23 8.13 24.13
N ILE A 377 6.55 8.83 25.02
CA ILE A 377 5.76 8.24 26.10
C ILE A 377 4.29 8.36 25.73
N ILE A 378 3.62 7.21 25.59
CA ILE A 378 2.16 7.16 25.41
C ILE A 378 1.56 6.66 26.71
N GLN A 379 0.70 7.48 27.30
CA GLN A 379 0.08 7.18 28.59
C GLN A 379 -1.43 7.34 28.57
N ALA A 380 -2.15 6.52 29.34
CA ALA A 380 -3.62 6.51 29.34
C ALA A 380 -4.26 7.16 30.58
N GLU A 381 -3.63 7.03 31.75
CA GLU A 381 -4.28 7.27 33.04
C GLU A 381 -4.12 8.73 33.51
N ASN A 382 -2.89 9.22 33.55
CA ASN A 382 -2.52 10.49 34.17
C ASN A 382 -3.00 11.67 33.31
N ASP A 383 -3.54 12.71 33.95
CA ASP A 383 -3.83 13.95 33.23
C ASP A 383 -2.59 14.86 33.09
N GLU A 384 -2.76 16.04 32.50
CA GLU A 384 -1.65 16.98 32.32
C GLU A 384 -1.09 17.48 33.66
N GLY A 385 -1.95 17.65 34.67
CA GLY A 385 -1.55 18.08 36.00
C GLY A 385 -0.71 17.02 36.70
N ASP A 386 -1.14 15.77 36.67
CA ASP A 386 -0.41 14.64 37.25
C ASP A 386 1.01 14.51 36.62
N VAL A 387 1.08 14.61 35.30
CA VAL A 387 2.35 14.56 34.57
C VAL A 387 3.22 15.78 34.90
N ALA A 388 2.63 16.98 34.97
CA ALA A 388 3.35 18.19 35.29
C ALA A 388 3.94 18.16 36.70
N GLU A 389 3.18 17.69 37.69
CA GLU A 389 3.65 17.52 39.07
C GLU A 389 4.85 16.57 39.14
N ALA A 390 4.74 15.40 38.51
CA ALA A 390 5.82 14.42 38.47
C ALA A 390 7.09 14.98 37.79
N VAL A 391 6.95 15.63 36.64
CA VAL A 391 8.07 16.23 35.91
C VAL A 391 8.72 17.34 36.74
N GLN A 392 7.94 18.26 37.32
CA GLN A 392 8.48 19.32 38.16
C GLN A 392 9.22 18.78 39.39
N GLY A 393 8.68 17.74 40.02
CA GLY A 393 9.33 17.05 41.14
C GLY A 393 10.69 16.47 40.74
N ILE A 394 10.76 15.77 39.61
CA ILE A 394 12.01 15.21 39.07
C ILE A 394 13.01 16.32 38.76
N LEU A 395 12.61 17.35 38.02
CA LEU A 395 13.50 18.44 37.62
C LEU A 395 14.07 19.20 38.83
N LYS A 396 13.25 19.44 39.85
CA LYS A 396 13.67 20.11 41.09
C LYS A 396 14.64 19.25 41.91
N ALA A 397 14.44 17.94 41.96
CA ALA A 397 15.25 17.04 42.78
C ALA A 397 16.59 16.67 42.15
N MET A 398 16.68 16.64 40.82
CA MET A 398 17.85 16.11 40.10
C MET A 398 18.88 17.16 39.66
N ASP A 399 18.61 18.45 39.91
CA ASP A 399 19.53 19.57 39.66
C ASP A 399 20.18 19.52 38.26
N PHE A 400 19.32 19.63 37.23
CA PHE A 400 19.75 19.66 35.84
C PHE A 400 20.29 21.03 35.44
N THR A 401 21.34 21.05 34.63
CA THR A 401 21.86 22.29 34.04
C THR A 401 20.93 22.82 32.95
N GLU A 402 21.08 24.08 32.55
CA GLU A 402 20.30 24.67 31.46
C GLU A 402 20.43 23.87 30.15
N ASP A 403 21.65 23.47 29.79
CA ASP A 403 21.94 22.62 28.62
C ASP A 403 21.22 21.26 28.68
N GLU A 404 21.11 20.67 29.87
CA GLU A 404 20.40 19.41 30.06
C GLU A 404 18.89 19.59 29.94
N LEU A 405 18.35 20.68 30.50
CA LEU A 405 16.94 21.02 30.38
C LEU A 405 16.52 21.24 28.92
N GLU A 406 17.38 21.86 28.11
CA GLU A 406 17.13 21.99 26.66
C GLU A 406 17.08 20.64 25.95
N LYS A 407 18.01 19.72 26.27
CA LYS A 407 18.00 18.35 25.73
C LYS A 407 16.74 17.61 26.14
N ILE A 408 16.34 17.71 27.42
CA ILE A 408 15.13 17.08 27.95
C ILE A 408 13.89 17.57 27.17
N LYS A 409 13.70 18.89 27.03
CA LYS A 409 12.57 19.48 26.29
C LYS A 409 12.53 19.06 24.82
N LYS A 410 13.69 18.90 24.19
CA LYS A 410 13.81 18.50 22.78
C LYS A 410 13.51 17.01 22.56
N ASN A 411 13.92 16.17 23.52
CA ASN A 411 13.98 14.72 23.34
C ASN A 411 12.84 13.96 24.02
N ILE A 412 12.04 14.61 24.87
CA ILE A 412 10.89 14.00 25.55
C ILE A 412 9.60 14.42 24.87
N LEU A 413 8.80 13.42 24.47
CA LEU A 413 7.45 13.61 23.95
C LEU A 413 6.49 12.79 24.79
N ILE A 414 5.43 13.42 25.30
CA ILE A 414 4.40 12.76 26.11
C ILE A 414 3.07 12.94 25.39
N VAL A 415 2.37 11.83 25.17
CA VAL A 415 1.09 11.77 24.47
C VAL A 415 0.10 11.05 25.37
N ARG A 416 -1.04 11.69 25.66
CA ARG A 416 -2.15 11.02 26.32
C ARG A 416 -3.05 10.35 25.30
N ASP A 417 -3.29 9.04 25.45
CA ASP A 417 -4.27 8.30 24.66
C ASP A 417 -5.13 7.40 25.55
N CYS A 418 -6.41 7.76 25.67
CA CYS A 418 -7.42 7.00 26.41
C CYS A 418 -8.44 6.30 25.49
N THR A 419 -8.16 6.23 24.18
CA THR A 419 -9.17 5.86 23.16
C THR A 419 -8.79 4.68 22.29
N SER A 420 -7.52 4.28 22.26
CA SER A 420 -7.03 3.22 21.37
C SER A 420 -6.69 1.97 22.14
N THR A 421 -7.11 0.84 21.62
CA THR A 421 -6.75 -0.51 22.10
C THR A 421 -6.51 -1.43 20.91
N GLY A 422 -5.79 -2.52 21.12
CA GLY A 422 -5.52 -3.55 20.11
C GLY A 422 -4.94 -2.96 18.81
N GLU A 423 -5.48 -3.37 17.67
CA GLU A 423 -5.02 -2.91 16.34
C GLU A 423 -5.04 -1.39 16.17
N ARG A 424 -6.03 -0.71 16.77
CA ARG A 424 -6.14 0.75 16.70
C ARG A 424 -4.97 1.42 17.41
N PHE A 425 -4.52 0.85 18.52
CA PHE A 425 -3.34 1.33 19.24
C PHE A 425 -2.07 1.05 18.43
N VAL A 426 -1.92 -0.14 17.85
CA VAL A 426 -0.77 -0.50 17.00
C VAL A 426 -0.61 0.47 15.84
N ASP A 427 -1.70 0.76 15.13
CA ASP A 427 -1.69 1.74 14.03
C ASP A 427 -1.33 3.15 14.52
N ARG A 428 -1.86 3.58 15.66
CA ARG A 428 -1.54 4.91 16.21
C ARG A 428 -0.09 5.01 16.67
N MET A 429 0.42 4.00 17.36
CA MET A 429 1.81 3.91 17.79
C MET A 429 2.75 3.98 16.57
N ARG A 430 2.43 3.24 15.50
CA ARG A 430 3.18 3.32 14.22
C ARG A 430 3.25 4.75 13.70
N ARG A 431 2.11 5.45 13.58
CA ARG A 431 2.08 6.84 13.09
C ARG A 431 2.86 7.80 13.98
N LEU A 432 2.80 7.63 15.31
CA LEU A 432 3.55 8.46 16.26
C LEU A 432 5.07 8.21 16.16
N VAL A 433 5.48 6.95 16.06
CA VAL A 433 6.89 6.57 15.85
C VAL A 433 7.40 7.11 14.51
N GLU A 434 6.62 7.01 13.43
CA GLU A 434 6.98 7.58 12.13
C GLU A 434 7.09 9.12 12.16
N LYS A 435 6.15 9.79 12.84
CA LYS A 435 6.12 11.27 12.96
C LYS A 435 7.31 11.76 13.78
N HIS A 436 7.59 11.13 14.90
CA HIS A 436 8.51 11.67 15.90
C HIS A 436 9.90 11.02 15.89
N LYS A 437 10.05 9.84 15.27
CA LYS A 437 11.30 9.07 15.18
C LYS A 437 12.02 8.96 16.54
N PRO A 438 11.34 8.46 17.59
CA PRO A 438 11.98 8.25 18.89
C PRO A 438 13.01 7.11 18.84
N ASP A 439 13.96 7.12 19.75
CA ASP A 439 14.83 5.97 20.05
C ASP A 439 14.14 4.99 20.99
N LEU A 440 13.33 5.50 21.94
CA LEU A 440 12.59 4.72 22.93
C LEU A 440 11.09 5.01 22.85
N GLY A 441 10.28 3.96 22.77
CA GLY A 441 8.82 4.03 22.89
C GLY A 441 8.36 3.48 24.23
N TRP A 442 7.56 4.24 24.96
CA TRP A 442 7.04 3.88 26.27
C TRP A 442 5.51 3.81 26.22
N VAL A 443 4.96 2.80 26.90
CA VAL A 443 3.51 2.56 26.98
C VAL A 443 3.13 2.40 28.44
N ASP A 444 2.37 3.36 28.99
CA ASP A 444 2.09 3.44 30.43
C ASP A 444 0.60 3.70 30.74
N PRO A 445 -0.15 2.73 31.29
CA PRO A 445 0.21 1.32 31.44
C PRO A 445 -0.05 0.52 30.16
N LEU A 446 0.73 -0.53 29.93
CA LEU A 446 0.53 -1.45 28.80
C LEU A 446 -0.89 -2.05 28.73
N LEU A 447 -1.46 -2.39 29.89
CA LEU A 447 -2.79 -3.02 29.99
C LEU A 447 -3.92 -2.15 29.41
N ALA A 448 -3.77 -0.83 29.44
CA ALA A 448 -4.77 0.06 28.85
C ALA A 448 -4.85 -0.04 27.32
N PHE A 449 -3.84 -0.63 26.66
CA PHE A 449 -3.69 -0.61 25.20
C PHE A 449 -3.75 -1.98 24.53
N ILE A 450 -3.53 -3.09 25.25
CA ILE A 450 -3.46 -4.44 24.67
C ILE A 450 -4.76 -4.86 23.98
N GLY A 451 -5.92 -4.42 24.48
CA GLY A 451 -7.22 -4.80 23.91
C GLY A 451 -7.65 -6.24 24.24
N GLY A 452 -7.08 -6.82 25.30
CA GLY A 452 -7.34 -8.15 25.84
C GLY A 452 -6.65 -8.33 27.21
N ASP A 453 -6.79 -9.50 27.82
CA ASP A 453 -6.09 -9.86 29.05
C ASP A 453 -4.66 -10.35 28.75
N LEU A 454 -3.72 -10.08 29.66
CA LEU A 454 -2.32 -10.55 29.59
C LEU A 454 -2.14 -11.97 30.11
#